data_AF-A0A7D5KS26-F1
#
_entry.id   AF-A0A7D5KS26-F1
#
_cell.length_a   1.000
_cell.length_b   1.000
_cell.length_c   1.000
_cell.angle_alpha   90.00
_cell.angle_beta   90.00
_cell.angle_gamma   90.00
#
_symmetry.space_group_name_H-M   'P 1'
#
loop_
_entity.id
_entity.type
_entity.pdbx_description
1 polymer ?
#
loop_
_entity_poly.entity_id
_entity_poly.type
_entity_poly.pdbx_seq_one_letter_code
_entity_poly.pdbx_strand_id
1 'polypeptide(L)'
;MSKETKPTIDRRNVLAGIGTTGAGLALGANSVIAGEKNTDHEHEYDVPVAIDWQEAVITGKGWKQLEAFPDEDNDRVQDDDIDYCDGGLTNDALVDVEDPLSDDLRTNDDDTERGDPLINFHGIKPGYGGEVTLSYHICDEPGKLTLIADDVSVDKKLAHLARARVWYDEFGGMKPPNGGNNGTYMPVTGPVTEATPRIDDIIVTGDDPRFGGARNYDCDDYEDRLDRFEDGDLEGSEVFGSDFEAGDIAEGCATITVDSRTSGSVTLSSDGPVMIVSVKGGNEGEQVYVFDEPVILDGATFSTPTGQGISNIDVCCAENGDNGNGHDNRGDNVYQEYEPIIVQGSLKKVLHRLEKGVHISGDPYVAGPFDRDGIHYYGYPRVNTSDCEVASADEYVPQWITVENIEEFVDGKKVEKIVDSENVDDLGDCISHLGDGVELCIDGVGHVAMNEDKPLPDLCIEVTKIITGKKGKPVGFEWKSNLPICRIEIASGNRTKLNVFDRARKGTALAPFYDDTGDNHGRRRPMTGVRFGVCSDHDEDDWCIENSNTGYIGFEWWIPRHVGLKEKGSIQANLDFVGKSC
;
A
#
# COMPACT_ATOMS: atom_id res chain seq x y z
N MET A 1 -0.11 33.64 -34.38
CA MET A 1 0.48 32.40 -33.82
C MET A 1 0.53 32.59 -32.31
N SER A 2 -0.47 32.09 -31.59
CA SER A 2 -0.45 32.06 -30.13
C SER A 2 0.59 31.04 -29.71
N LYS A 3 1.57 31.45 -28.90
CA LYS A 3 2.45 30.51 -28.21
C LYS A 3 1.55 29.67 -27.30
N GLU A 4 1.47 28.37 -27.58
CA GLU A 4 0.90 27.40 -26.65
C GLU A 4 1.75 27.43 -25.38
N THR A 5 1.19 27.97 -24.31
CA THR A 5 1.74 27.83 -22.96
C THR A 5 1.59 26.37 -22.56
N LYS A 6 2.72 25.63 -22.52
CA LYS A 6 2.79 24.29 -21.95
C LYS A 6 2.22 24.33 -20.52
N PRO A 7 1.30 23.43 -20.14
CA PRO A 7 0.82 23.35 -18.76
C PRO A 7 1.89 22.67 -17.89
N THR A 8 2.81 23.45 -17.32
CA THR A 8 3.75 23.01 -16.29
C THR A 8 3.12 23.17 -14.90
N ILE A 9 3.37 22.19 -14.03
CA ILE A 9 3.44 22.41 -12.58
C ILE A 9 4.70 23.27 -12.44
N ASP A 10 4.56 24.48 -11.89
CA ASP A 10 5.73 25.31 -11.61
C ASP A 10 5.88 25.30 -10.08
N ARG A 11 7.01 24.85 -9.53
CA ARG A 11 7.47 25.36 -8.24
C ARG A 11 7.88 26.82 -8.50
N ARG A 12 7.45 27.77 -7.68
CA ARG A 12 7.80 29.20 -7.86
C ARG A 12 8.15 29.79 -6.53
N ASN A 13 9.29 30.46 -6.46
CA ASN A 13 9.73 31.27 -5.32
C ASN A 13 8.62 32.29 -4.96
N VAL A 14 7.83 31.98 -3.93
CA VAL A 14 6.97 32.98 -3.29
C VAL A 14 7.83 33.74 -2.30
N LEU A 15 8.47 34.80 -2.78
CA LEU A 15 9.08 35.82 -1.93
C LEU A 15 7.97 36.56 -1.15
N ALA A 16 7.58 36.01 0.00
CA ALA A 16 6.75 36.69 0.99
C ALA A 16 7.63 37.12 2.17
N GLY A 17 8.04 38.39 2.16
CA GLY A 17 8.72 39.00 3.31
C GLY A 17 7.76 39.38 4.46
N ILE A 18 8.39 39.49 5.64
CA ILE A 18 8.09 40.39 6.78
C ILE A 18 7.42 39.77 8.01
N GLY A 19 8.14 39.83 9.14
CA GLY A 19 7.59 39.75 10.49
C GLY A 19 8.60 39.86 11.65
N THR A 20 9.36 40.96 11.74
CA THR A 20 10.28 41.24 12.87
C THR A 20 9.55 41.51 14.21
N THR A 21 10.18 41.04 15.30
CA THR A 21 10.09 41.42 16.73
C THR A 21 8.88 41.02 17.58
N GLY A 22 9.11 39.98 18.39
CA GLY A 22 8.52 39.77 19.72
C GLY A 22 9.40 38.78 20.49
N ALA A 23 10.06 39.22 21.55
CA ALA A 23 10.95 38.38 22.36
C ALA A 23 10.15 37.22 22.99
N GLY A 24 10.44 36.01 22.52
CA GLY A 24 9.84 34.75 22.91
C GLY A 24 10.12 33.72 21.82
N LEU A 25 11.28 33.08 21.91
CA LEU A 25 11.80 31.97 21.10
C LEU A 25 10.78 31.34 20.14
N ALA A 26 10.85 31.77 18.88
CA ALA A 26 10.33 31.02 17.74
C ALA A 26 11.54 30.33 17.10
N LEU A 27 11.76 29.08 17.48
CA LEU A 27 12.71 28.19 16.83
C LEU A 27 12.04 27.74 15.54
N GLY A 28 12.47 28.33 14.42
CA GLY A 28 12.22 27.74 13.10
C GLY A 28 13.14 26.53 12.92
N ALA A 29 12.77 25.65 11.99
CA ALA A 29 13.52 24.48 11.52
C ALA A 29 14.97 24.43 12.01
N ASN A 30 15.17 23.68 13.09
CA ASN A 30 16.45 23.19 13.58
C ASN A 30 16.19 21.68 13.64
N SER A 31 16.87 20.73 13.02
CA SER A 31 18.03 20.62 12.13
C SER A 31 18.08 19.11 11.78
N VAL A 32 18.96 18.65 10.90
CA VAL A 32 19.52 17.29 11.09
C VAL A 32 20.41 17.36 12.33
N ILE A 33 19.82 17.36 13.53
CA ILE A 33 20.56 17.58 14.78
C ILE A 33 21.28 16.27 15.12
N ALA A 34 22.60 16.24 14.87
CA ALA A 34 23.52 15.51 15.72
C ALA A 34 23.41 16.11 17.15
N GLY A 35 22.56 15.52 17.98
CA GLY A 35 22.18 15.89 19.35
C GLY A 35 22.87 17.14 19.92
N GLU A 36 22.18 18.28 19.94
CA GLU A 36 22.62 19.38 20.79
C GLU A 36 22.54 18.89 22.24
N LYS A 37 23.69 18.68 22.86
CA LYS A 37 23.78 18.49 24.31
C LYS A 37 23.39 19.81 24.97
N ASN A 38 22.09 20.00 25.15
CA ASN A 38 21.52 21.22 25.70
C ASN A 38 22.00 21.37 27.15
N THR A 39 23.01 22.20 27.38
CA THR A 39 23.70 22.29 28.69
C THR A 39 22.87 22.92 29.80
N ASP A 40 21.66 23.43 29.49
CA ASP A 40 20.88 24.27 30.41
C ASP A 40 19.46 23.76 30.77
N HIS A 41 19.06 22.54 30.35
CA HIS A 41 17.77 21.97 30.75
C HIS A 41 17.90 20.56 31.36
N GLU A 42 17.44 20.42 32.61
CA GLU A 42 17.59 19.24 33.48
C GLU A 42 16.63 18.08 33.12
N HIS A 43 15.94 18.12 31.98
CA HIS A 43 14.91 17.16 31.58
C HIS A 43 14.87 16.96 30.05
N GLU A 44 14.91 15.70 29.61
CA GLU A 44 14.67 15.19 28.24
C GLU A 44 15.84 15.42 27.25
N TYR A 45 16.56 14.35 26.88
CA TYR A 45 17.56 14.37 25.82
C TYR A 45 16.86 14.01 24.50
N ASP A 46 17.01 14.84 23.47
CA ASP A 46 16.59 14.51 22.11
C ASP A 46 17.56 13.49 21.50
N VAL A 47 17.04 12.48 20.82
CA VAL A 47 17.85 11.47 20.11
C VAL A 47 18.18 12.01 18.72
N PRO A 48 19.46 12.02 18.28
CA PRO A 48 19.81 12.42 16.93
C PRO A 48 19.14 11.52 15.90
N VAL A 49 18.56 12.14 14.87
CA VAL A 49 17.94 11.46 13.74
C VAL A 49 18.58 12.00 12.48
N ALA A 50 19.23 11.14 11.69
CA ALA A 50 19.62 11.51 10.34
C ALA A 50 18.46 11.25 9.38
N ILE A 51 18.29 12.12 8.40
CA ILE A 51 17.15 12.09 7.47
C ILE A 51 17.67 12.28 6.06
N ASP A 52 17.13 11.49 5.15
CA ASP A 52 17.31 11.63 3.72
C ASP A 52 15.97 11.46 3.01
N TRP A 53 15.86 11.88 1.74
CA TRP A 53 14.58 11.80 1.02
C TRP A 53 14.67 11.65 -0.49
N GLN A 54 13.56 11.19 -1.06
CA GLN A 54 13.23 11.19 -2.48
C GLN A 54 11.83 11.80 -2.69
N GLU A 55 11.68 12.82 -3.55
CA GLU A 55 10.40 13.41 -3.94
C GLU A 55 10.05 13.08 -5.40
N ALA A 56 8.83 12.59 -5.61
CA ALA A 56 8.26 12.31 -6.91
C ALA A 56 6.88 12.96 -7.10
N VAL A 57 6.51 13.26 -8.35
CA VAL A 57 5.18 13.78 -8.70
C VAL A 57 4.51 12.96 -9.80
N ILE A 58 3.23 12.65 -9.60
CA ILE A 58 2.37 12.10 -10.65
C ILE A 58 1.69 13.25 -11.39
N THR A 59 1.89 13.28 -12.70
CA THR A 59 1.12 14.15 -13.59
C THR A 59 0.25 13.31 -14.52
N GLY A 60 -0.55 13.97 -15.38
CA GLY A 60 -1.31 13.28 -16.43
C GLY A 60 -0.46 12.51 -17.45
N LYS A 61 0.86 12.47 -17.30
CA LYS A 61 1.83 11.75 -18.14
C LYS A 61 2.58 10.63 -17.40
N GLY A 62 2.26 10.37 -16.13
CA GLY A 62 3.00 9.42 -15.29
C GLY A 62 3.80 10.10 -14.17
N TRP A 63 4.61 9.27 -13.49
CA TRP A 63 5.54 9.67 -12.45
C TRP A 63 6.74 10.44 -13.02
N LYS A 64 7.30 11.33 -12.20
CA LYS A 64 8.52 12.10 -12.49
C LYS A 64 9.23 12.35 -11.16
N GLN A 65 10.50 11.94 -11.05
CA GLN A 65 11.38 12.34 -9.95
C GLN A 65 11.64 13.84 -10.01
N LEU A 66 11.66 14.50 -8.85
CA LEU A 66 11.78 15.94 -8.73
C LEU A 66 13.04 16.35 -7.99
N GLU A 67 13.22 15.83 -6.79
CA GLU A 67 14.38 16.12 -5.95
C GLU A 67 14.69 14.93 -5.05
N ALA A 68 15.93 14.88 -4.61
CA ALA A 68 16.42 13.95 -3.62
C ALA A 68 17.48 14.65 -2.75
N PHE A 69 17.75 14.03 -1.62
CA PHE A 69 18.87 14.35 -0.76
C PHE A 69 19.36 13.06 -0.12
N PRO A 70 20.67 12.75 -0.19
CA PRO A 70 21.67 13.41 -1.04
C PRO A 70 21.44 13.15 -2.55
N ASP A 71 21.92 14.05 -3.39
CA ASP A 71 21.92 14.00 -4.87
C ASP A 71 23.10 14.85 -5.39
N GLU A 72 24.33 14.34 -5.23
CA GLU A 72 25.58 14.99 -5.61
C GLU A 72 25.72 15.17 -7.12
N ASP A 73 25.22 14.21 -7.90
CA ASP A 73 25.34 14.22 -9.36
C ASP A 73 24.17 14.93 -10.07
N ASN A 74 23.16 15.32 -9.28
CA ASN A 74 22.01 16.13 -9.66
C ASN A 74 21.13 15.45 -10.72
N ASP A 75 20.98 14.13 -10.63
CA ASP A 75 20.15 13.31 -11.51
C ASP A 75 18.70 13.15 -10.99
N ARG A 76 18.42 13.68 -9.79
CA ARG A 76 17.15 13.63 -9.05
C ARG A 76 16.85 12.28 -8.41
N VAL A 77 17.83 11.40 -8.34
CA VAL A 77 17.78 10.12 -7.63
C VAL A 77 18.64 10.26 -6.40
N GLN A 78 18.18 9.68 -5.29
CA GLN A 78 18.95 9.66 -4.07
C GLN A 78 20.24 8.84 -4.24
N ASP A 79 21.37 9.40 -3.80
CA ASP A 79 22.65 8.69 -3.77
C ASP A 79 22.75 7.73 -2.57
N ASP A 80 23.23 6.51 -2.80
CA ASP A 80 23.41 5.45 -1.78
C ASP A 80 24.59 5.68 -0.82
N ASP A 81 25.40 6.73 -1.06
CA ASP A 81 26.77 6.84 -0.52
C ASP A 81 26.88 7.47 0.90
N ILE A 82 25.77 7.78 1.57
CA ILE A 82 25.83 8.33 2.95
C ILE A 82 25.59 7.25 4.00
N ASP A 83 26.69 6.83 4.62
CA ASP A 83 26.65 6.05 5.86
C ASP A 83 26.41 6.98 7.05
N TYR A 84 25.15 7.05 7.49
CA TYR A 84 24.75 7.93 8.58
C TYR A 84 25.18 7.44 9.97
N CYS A 85 25.51 6.16 10.15
CA CYS A 85 25.70 5.57 11.48
C CYS A 85 27.04 4.83 11.70
N ASP A 86 27.87 4.57 10.70
CA ASP A 86 29.18 3.92 10.91
C ASP A 86 30.28 4.94 11.22
N GLY A 87 30.63 5.02 12.50
CA GLY A 87 31.85 5.67 13.03
C GLY A 87 33.16 4.98 12.64
N GLY A 88 33.28 4.52 11.39
CA GLY A 88 34.44 3.83 10.84
C GLY A 88 35.54 4.77 10.37
N LEU A 89 36.38 5.25 11.30
CA LEU A 89 37.75 5.76 11.08
C LEU A 89 37.98 7.23 10.71
N THR A 90 37.23 8.19 11.25
CA THR A 90 37.75 9.45 11.82
C THR A 90 36.59 10.16 12.50
N ASN A 91 36.83 10.84 13.62
CA ASN A 91 35.80 11.58 14.36
C ASN A 91 34.91 12.41 13.39
N ASP A 92 33.58 12.35 13.59
CA ASP A 92 32.50 13.08 12.88
C ASP A 92 31.76 12.28 11.79
N ALA A 93 31.15 11.13 12.15
CA ALA A 93 30.37 10.25 11.25
C ALA A 93 28.85 10.45 11.33
N LEU A 94 28.41 11.66 11.66
CA LEU A 94 27.12 12.19 11.22
C LEU A 94 27.51 13.40 10.37
N VAL A 95 27.12 13.45 9.10
CA VAL A 95 27.22 14.71 8.37
C VAL A 95 26.20 15.63 9.04
N ASP A 96 26.69 16.50 9.93
CA ASP A 96 25.88 17.51 10.60
C ASP A 96 25.51 18.58 9.58
N VAL A 97 24.38 18.36 8.92
CA VAL A 97 23.81 19.28 7.96
C VAL A 97 22.86 20.22 8.70
N GLU A 98 23.37 21.41 9.01
CA GLU A 98 22.65 22.43 9.79
C GLU A 98 21.28 22.78 9.17
N ASP A 99 21.20 22.80 7.83
CA ASP A 99 19.96 23.01 7.06
C ASP A 99 19.98 22.19 5.75
N PRO A 100 19.41 20.97 5.74
CA PRO A 100 19.46 20.10 4.57
C PRO A 100 18.66 20.67 3.39
N LEU A 101 17.67 21.53 3.63
CA LEU A 101 16.92 22.18 2.56
C LEU A 101 17.78 23.19 1.79
N SER A 102 18.79 23.78 2.43
CA SER A 102 19.70 24.75 1.83
C SER A 102 21.05 24.16 1.41
N ASP A 103 21.27 22.86 1.64
CA ASP A 103 22.55 22.19 1.48
C ASP A 103 22.94 21.98 0.01
N ASP A 104 24.23 21.75 -0.25
CA ASP A 104 24.74 21.52 -1.59
C ASP A 104 24.60 20.10 -2.11
N LEU A 105 24.34 19.14 -1.23
CA LEU A 105 23.96 17.77 -1.54
C LEU A 105 22.49 17.61 -1.93
N ARG A 106 21.67 18.66 -1.87
CA ARG A 106 20.28 18.62 -2.37
C ARG A 106 20.25 18.84 -3.88
N THR A 107 19.35 18.15 -4.58
CA THR A 107 19.01 18.45 -5.98
C THR A 107 18.82 19.96 -6.19
N ASN A 108 19.49 20.50 -7.19
CA ASN A 108 19.46 21.90 -7.58
C ASN A 108 19.20 22.02 -9.09
N ASP A 109 17.94 22.25 -9.45
CA ASP A 109 17.50 22.20 -10.84
C ASP A 109 16.40 23.22 -11.17
N ASP A 110 15.79 23.09 -12.36
CA ASP A 110 14.73 23.99 -12.82
C ASP A 110 13.41 23.85 -12.02
N ASP A 111 13.26 22.74 -11.27
CA ASP A 111 12.08 22.46 -10.46
C ASP A 111 12.32 22.82 -8.99
N THR A 112 13.56 22.83 -8.48
CA THR A 112 13.88 22.88 -7.05
C THR A 112 15.07 23.79 -6.77
N GLU A 113 14.90 24.83 -5.95
CA GLU A 113 15.99 25.70 -5.50
C GLU A 113 16.37 25.43 -4.04
N ARG A 114 17.65 25.59 -3.69
CA ARG A 114 18.09 25.51 -2.28
C ARG A 114 17.34 26.49 -1.39
N GLY A 115 16.90 26.00 -0.24
CA GLY A 115 16.05 26.69 0.73
C GLY A 115 14.55 26.63 0.40
N ASP A 116 14.15 26.01 -0.71
CA ASP A 116 12.74 25.73 -0.96
C ASP A 116 12.20 24.72 0.07
N PRO A 117 10.91 24.82 0.43
CA PRO A 117 10.27 23.80 1.24
C PRO A 117 10.36 22.42 0.59
N LEU A 118 10.40 21.37 1.41
CA LEU A 118 10.48 19.98 0.93
C LEU A 118 9.33 19.66 -0.02
N ILE A 119 8.10 20.00 0.37
CA ILE A 119 6.91 19.92 -0.48
C ILE A 119 6.57 21.34 -0.93
N ASN A 120 6.66 21.64 -2.22
CA ASN A 120 6.35 22.97 -2.75
C ASN A 120 5.67 22.94 -4.13
N PHE A 121 4.40 22.51 -4.17
CA PHE A 121 3.67 22.35 -5.43
C PHE A 121 2.68 23.49 -5.69
N HIS A 122 2.70 24.03 -6.92
CA HIS A 122 1.65 24.91 -7.44
C HIS A 122 1.09 24.42 -8.77
N GLY A 123 -0.11 24.90 -9.11
CA GLY A 123 -0.70 24.56 -10.41
C GLY A 123 -1.39 23.21 -10.44
N ILE A 124 -1.68 22.65 -9.28
CA ILE A 124 -2.16 21.27 -9.11
C ILE A 124 -3.57 21.12 -9.69
N LYS A 125 -3.82 20.00 -10.37
CA LYS A 125 -5.06 19.70 -11.09
C LYS A 125 -5.61 18.31 -10.67
N PRO A 126 -6.90 18.04 -10.95
CA PRO A 126 -7.43 16.69 -10.81
C PRO A 126 -6.59 15.65 -11.57
N GLY A 127 -6.30 14.53 -10.91
CA GLY A 127 -5.45 13.46 -11.43
C GLY A 127 -3.95 13.63 -11.13
N TYR A 128 -3.54 14.72 -10.48
CA TYR A 128 -2.15 14.86 -10.01
C TYR A 128 -2.01 14.24 -8.61
N GLY A 129 -0.80 13.82 -8.29
CA GLY A 129 -0.39 13.41 -6.97
C GLY A 129 1.10 13.65 -6.79
N GLY A 130 1.61 13.40 -5.59
CA GLY A 130 3.02 13.45 -5.30
C GLY A 130 3.32 12.64 -4.05
N GLU A 131 4.59 12.30 -3.92
CA GLU A 131 5.11 11.42 -2.90
C GLU A 131 6.45 11.97 -2.43
N VAL A 132 6.65 11.96 -1.13
CA VAL A 132 7.97 12.15 -0.53
C VAL A 132 8.21 10.94 0.34
N THR A 133 9.29 10.22 0.05
CA THR A 133 9.75 9.14 0.90
C THR A 133 10.95 9.62 1.68
N LEU A 134 10.89 9.44 2.98
CA LEU A 134 11.90 9.84 3.95
C LEU A 134 12.52 8.57 4.51
N SER A 135 13.84 8.47 4.56
CA SER A 135 14.47 7.51 5.45
C SER A 135 14.97 8.22 6.71
N TYR A 136 14.82 7.55 7.84
CA TYR A 136 15.31 8.01 9.14
C TYR A 136 16.33 7.02 9.68
N HIS A 137 17.38 7.54 10.31
CA HIS A 137 18.45 6.75 10.91
C HIS A 137 18.65 7.17 12.36
N ILE A 138 18.50 6.21 13.29
CA ILE A 138 18.79 6.43 14.71
C ILE A 138 20.12 5.77 15.03
N CYS A 139 21.21 6.52 15.23
CA CYS A 139 22.55 5.93 15.28
C CYS A 139 23.01 5.49 16.68
N ASP A 140 22.76 6.33 17.70
CA ASP A 140 23.43 6.18 18.99
C ASP A 140 22.65 5.36 20.02
N GLU A 141 21.40 5.75 20.28
CA GLU A 141 20.56 5.20 21.35
C GLU A 141 19.14 4.96 20.83
N PRO A 142 18.45 3.91 21.30
CA PRO A 142 17.05 3.70 20.94
C PRO A 142 16.19 4.92 21.25
N GLY A 143 15.32 5.26 20.31
CA GLY A 143 14.55 6.50 20.36
C GLY A 143 13.09 6.32 20.00
N LYS A 144 12.26 7.23 20.50
CA LYS A 144 10.90 7.44 20.02
C LYS A 144 10.95 8.51 18.96
N LEU A 145 10.48 8.19 17.76
CA LEU A 145 10.38 9.17 16.68
C LEU A 145 8.95 9.68 16.56
N THR A 146 8.85 10.98 16.28
CA THR A 146 7.57 11.62 15.95
C THR A 146 7.74 12.38 14.65
N LEU A 147 7.02 11.98 13.60
CA LEU A 147 6.97 12.72 12.35
C LEU A 147 6.06 13.93 12.54
N ILE A 148 6.59 15.11 12.24
CA ILE A 148 5.88 16.38 12.29
C ILE A 148 5.82 17.02 10.91
N ALA A 149 4.81 17.88 10.70
CA ALA A 149 4.79 18.79 9.56
C ALA A 149 4.73 20.23 10.04
N ASP A 150 5.54 21.07 9.42
CA ASP A 150 5.71 22.48 9.71
C ASP A 150 5.62 23.34 8.43
N ASP A 151 5.47 24.65 8.62
CA ASP A 151 5.24 25.63 7.55
C ASP A 151 4.14 25.22 6.53
N VAL A 152 3.11 24.54 7.04
CA VAL A 152 2.04 23.98 6.23
C VAL A 152 1.16 25.09 5.65
N SER A 153 1.12 25.17 4.32
CA SER A 153 0.26 26.07 3.57
C SER A 153 -0.41 25.33 2.42
N VAL A 154 -1.73 25.14 2.51
CA VAL A 154 -2.50 24.42 1.49
C VAL A 154 -3.75 25.20 1.09
N ASP A 155 -4.05 25.23 -0.21
CA ASP A 155 -5.31 25.81 -0.67
C ASP A 155 -6.49 25.11 0.01
N LYS A 156 -7.42 25.90 0.56
CA LYS A 156 -8.53 25.37 1.36
C LYS A 156 -9.36 24.33 0.61
N LYS A 157 -9.60 24.56 -0.68
CA LYS A 157 -10.42 23.65 -1.48
C LYS A 157 -9.63 22.40 -1.83
N LEU A 158 -8.34 22.54 -2.18
CA LEU A 158 -7.44 21.42 -2.37
C LEU A 158 -7.37 20.53 -1.13
N ALA A 159 -7.15 21.10 0.05
CA ALA A 159 -7.02 20.38 1.32
C ALA A 159 -8.22 19.46 1.61
N HIS A 160 -9.42 19.85 1.16
CA HIS A 160 -10.64 19.08 1.34
C HIS A 160 -10.90 18.04 0.24
N LEU A 161 -10.38 18.26 -0.98
CA LEU A 161 -10.62 17.39 -2.13
C LEU A 161 -9.52 16.35 -2.36
N ALA A 162 -8.28 16.72 -2.06
CA ALA A 162 -7.14 15.81 -2.12
C ALA A 162 -7.22 14.76 -1.01
N ARG A 163 -6.67 13.60 -1.31
CA ARG A 163 -6.39 12.53 -0.36
C ARG A 163 -4.91 12.56 -0.03
N ALA A 164 -4.59 12.05 1.13
CA ALA A 164 -3.21 11.79 1.51
C ALA A 164 -3.14 10.57 2.43
N ARG A 165 -1.95 9.99 2.50
CA ARG A 165 -1.57 8.97 3.46
C ARG A 165 -0.11 9.16 3.89
N VAL A 166 0.18 8.66 5.08
CA VAL A 166 1.54 8.41 5.58
C VAL A 166 1.62 6.91 5.83
N TRP A 167 2.69 6.28 5.39
CA TRP A 167 2.86 4.83 5.40
C TRP A 167 4.33 4.46 5.67
N TYR A 168 4.56 3.23 6.10
CA TYR A 168 5.91 2.67 6.28
C TYR A 168 6.30 1.81 5.09
N ASP A 169 7.50 2.04 4.55
CA ASP A 169 8.15 1.10 3.63
C ASP A 169 8.92 0.07 4.46
N GLU A 170 8.43 -1.16 4.47
CA GLU A 170 8.93 -2.21 5.36
C GLU A 170 10.14 -2.92 4.74
N PHE A 171 11.34 -2.57 5.21
CA PHE A 171 12.64 -3.10 4.75
C PHE A 171 12.83 -4.62 4.97
N GLY A 172 11.93 -5.28 5.71
CA GLY A 172 12.13 -6.63 6.24
C GLY A 172 11.15 -7.68 5.77
N GLY A 173 10.32 -7.40 4.76
CA GLY A 173 9.21 -8.26 4.34
C GLY A 173 9.58 -9.75 4.38
N MET A 174 9.03 -10.49 5.34
CA MET A 174 9.11 -11.95 5.33
C MET A 174 8.77 -12.41 3.92
N LYS A 175 9.71 -13.07 3.22
CA LYS A 175 9.31 -14.02 2.17
C LYS A 175 8.29 -14.92 2.87
N PRO A 176 7.00 -14.96 2.44
CA PRO A 176 6.06 -15.90 3.05
C PRO A 176 6.74 -17.27 3.02
N PRO A 177 6.76 -18.00 4.15
CA PRO A 177 7.55 -19.21 4.27
C PRO A 177 7.21 -20.14 3.11
N ASN A 178 8.22 -20.45 2.31
CA ASN A 178 8.21 -21.36 1.16
C ASN A 178 7.06 -22.37 1.21
N GLY A 179 6.11 -22.27 0.28
CA GLY A 179 5.17 -23.36 0.02
C GLY A 179 3.80 -23.03 -0.55
N GLY A 180 3.46 -21.76 -0.81
CA GLY A 180 2.18 -21.39 -1.41
C GLY A 180 2.05 -19.90 -1.68
N ASN A 181 2.87 -19.39 -2.61
CA ASN A 181 2.88 -17.98 -3.00
C ASN A 181 1.63 -17.62 -3.80
N ASN A 182 0.53 -17.31 -3.12
CA ASN A 182 -0.47 -16.38 -3.64
C ASN A 182 -0.36 -15.09 -2.82
N GLY A 183 0.74 -14.35 -3.00
CA GLY A 183 0.57 -12.90 -3.04
C GLY A 183 -0.64 -12.66 -3.94
N THR A 184 -1.65 -11.95 -3.45
CA THR A 184 -2.98 -11.96 -4.10
C THR A 184 -2.95 -11.07 -5.33
N TYR A 185 -2.20 -11.49 -6.35
CA TYR A 185 -2.22 -10.96 -7.69
C TYR A 185 -3.67 -10.94 -8.18
N MET A 186 -4.04 -9.85 -8.83
CA MET A 186 -5.43 -9.66 -9.23
C MET A 186 -5.79 -10.71 -10.30
N PRO A 187 -6.87 -11.49 -10.11
CA PRO A 187 -7.32 -12.42 -11.13
C PRO A 187 -7.95 -11.63 -12.28
N VAL A 188 -7.52 -11.92 -13.51
CA VAL A 188 -8.12 -11.43 -14.74
C VAL A 188 -9.01 -12.55 -15.30
N THR A 189 -10.28 -12.23 -15.51
CA THR A 189 -11.31 -13.19 -15.97
C THR A 189 -12.03 -12.60 -17.19
N GLY A 190 -12.47 -13.46 -18.11
CA GLY A 190 -13.25 -13.06 -19.29
C GLY A 190 -12.44 -12.25 -20.33
N PRO A 191 -13.12 -11.59 -21.29
CA PRO A 191 -12.45 -10.87 -22.37
C PRO A 191 -11.52 -9.76 -21.89
N VAL A 192 -10.26 -9.83 -22.30
CA VAL A 192 -9.27 -8.79 -22.03
C VAL A 192 -9.39 -7.69 -23.08
N THR A 193 -9.64 -6.45 -22.62
CA THR A 193 -9.87 -5.26 -23.45
C THR A 193 -9.22 -4.05 -22.78
N GLU A 194 -9.20 -2.89 -23.43
CA GLU A 194 -8.71 -1.63 -22.82
C GLU A 194 -9.45 -1.23 -21.52
N ALA A 195 -10.62 -1.82 -21.25
CA ALA A 195 -11.38 -1.58 -20.03
C ALA A 195 -11.05 -2.58 -18.90
N THR A 196 -10.22 -3.59 -19.16
CA THR A 196 -9.83 -4.58 -18.17
C THR A 196 -8.95 -3.91 -17.10
N PRO A 197 -9.24 -4.09 -15.79
CA PRO A 197 -8.37 -3.55 -14.75
C PRO A 197 -6.94 -4.04 -14.96
N ARG A 198 -5.98 -3.16 -14.66
CA ARG A 198 -4.54 -3.45 -14.80
C ARG A 198 -4.03 -3.63 -16.23
N ILE A 199 -4.87 -3.49 -17.25
CA ILE A 199 -4.35 -3.38 -18.62
C ILE A 199 -3.69 -2.01 -18.77
N ASP A 200 -2.43 -1.99 -19.17
CA ASP A 200 -1.70 -0.78 -19.50
C ASP A 200 -1.85 -0.46 -20.99
N ASP A 201 -1.54 -1.45 -21.83
CA ASP A 201 -1.56 -1.30 -23.29
C ASP A 201 -2.09 -2.57 -23.99
N ILE A 202 -2.73 -2.37 -25.15
CA ILE A 202 -3.08 -3.43 -26.09
C ILE A 202 -2.53 -3.05 -27.45
N ILE A 203 -1.46 -3.72 -27.85
CA ILE A 203 -0.64 -3.34 -28.99
C ILE A 203 -0.88 -4.31 -30.13
N VAL A 204 -1.00 -3.79 -31.36
CA VAL A 204 -0.96 -4.60 -32.58
C VAL A 204 0.40 -4.36 -33.25
N THR A 205 1.28 -5.36 -33.19
CA THR A 205 2.70 -5.18 -33.61
C THR A 205 2.88 -4.83 -35.09
N GLY A 206 1.91 -5.14 -35.95
CA GLY A 206 1.92 -4.73 -37.35
C GLY A 206 1.65 -3.24 -37.58
N ASP A 207 0.96 -2.58 -36.65
CA ASP A 207 0.53 -1.18 -36.76
C ASP A 207 1.33 -0.23 -35.84
N ASP A 208 2.01 -0.78 -34.83
CA ASP A 208 2.76 0.00 -33.85
C ASP A 208 4.20 0.28 -34.29
N PRO A 209 4.63 1.56 -34.36
CA PRO A 209 5.95 1.93 -34.87
C PRO A 209 7.11 1.55 -33.94
N ARG A 210 6.86 1.19 -32.67
CA ARG A 210 7.87 0.61 -31.77
C ARG A 210 8.35 -0.73 -32.31
N PHE A 211 7.47 -1.44 -33.02
CA PHE A 211 7.72 -2.77 -33.55
C PHE A 211 8.11 -2.71 -35.04
N GLY A 212 9.00 -3.61 -35.46
CA GLY A 212 9.51 -3.71 -36.83
C GLY A 212 8.53 -4.32 -37.84
N GLY A 213 7.22 -4.25 -37.57
CA GLY A 213 6.14 -4.85 -38.36
C GLY A 213 5.69 -6.24 -37.88
N ALA A 214 4.86 -6.89 -38.70
CA ALA A 214 4.20 -8.16 -38.38
C ALA A 214 5.18 -9.37 -38.40
N ARG A 215 5.77 -9.69 -37.24
CA ARG A 215 6.61 -10.88 -37.00
C ARG A 215 6.36 -11.43 -35.59
N ASN A 216 7.05 -12.52 -35.22
CA ASN A 216 7.05 -12.99 -33.82
C ASN A 216 7.96 -12.11 -32.98
N TYR A 217 7.55 -11.85 -31.75
CA TYR A 217 8.32 -11.16 -30.73
C TYR A 217 8.33 -12.01 -29.46
N ASP A 218 9.51 -12.18 -28.87
CA ASP A 218 9.70 -12.84 -27.57
C ASP A 218 9.76 -11.81 -26.43
N CYS A 219 10.04 -12.28 -25.21
CA CYS A 219 10.04 -11.43 -24.02
C CYS A 219 11.16 -10.38 -24.06
N ASP A 220 12.38 -10.77 -24.43
CA ASP A 220 13.51 -9.87 -24.67
C ASP A 220 13.14 -8.77 -25.70
N ASP A 221 12.43 -9.16 -26.76
CA ASP A 221 11.94 -8.22 -27.78
C ASP A 221 10.92 -7.20 -27.21
N TYR A 222 10.20 -7.53 -26.13
CA TYR A 222 9.29 -6.59 -25.45
C TYR A 222 10.05 -5.67 -24.49
N GLU A 223 11.08 -6.15 -23.80
CA GLU A 223 11.96 -5.31 -22.97
C GLU A 223 12.61 -4.20 -23.81
N ASP A 224 13.21 -4.57 -24.94
CA ASP A 224 13.88 -3.66 -25.86
C ASP A 224 12.96 -2.55 -26.43
N ARG A 225 11.65 -2.80 -26.51
CA ARG A 225 10.70 -1.97 -27.29
C ARG A 225 9.67 -1.24 -26.46
N LEU A 226 9.45 -1.70 -25.24
CA LEU A 226 8.56 -1.06 -24.31
C LEU A 226 9.44 -0.39 -23.26
N ASP A 227 9.48 0.95 -23.26
CA ASP A 227 10.31 1.79 -22.38
C ASP A 227 10.06 1.60 -20.86
N ARG A 228 9.30 0.57 -20.46
CA ARG A 228 8.87 0.30 -19.08
C ARG A 228 9.52 -0.94 -18.47
N PHE A 229 10.24 -1.72 -19.26
CA PHE A 229 10.94 -2.91 -18.80
C PHE A 229 12.43 -2.71 -19.07
N GLU A 230 13.26 -3.01 -18.08
CA GLU A 230 14.71 -3.09 -18.23
C GLU A 230 15.11 -4.49 -18.72
N ASP A 231 16.34 -4.61 -19.24
CA ASP A 231 16.89 -5.90 -19.69
C ASP A 231 16.90 -6.90 -18.51
N GLY A 232 16.08 -7.96 -18.60
CA GLY A 232 15.93 -8.99 -17.56
C GLY A 232 14.67 -8.88 -16.70
N ASP A 233 13.82 -7.87 -16.86
CA ASP A 233 12.57 -7.75 -16.12
C ASP A 233 11.55 -8.85 -16.46
N LEU A 234 11.64 -9.43 -17.65
CA LEU A 234 10.69 -10.36 -18.22
C LEU A 234 11.35 -11.71 -18.52
N GLU A 235 10.88 -12.75 -17.83
CA GLU A 235 11.18 -14.13 -18.19
C GLU A 235 9.98 -14.73 -18.94
N GLY A 236 10.22 -15.40 -20.07
CA GLY A 236 9.17 -16.15 -20.72
C GLY A 236 9.66 -17.01 -21.86
N SER A 237 8.73 -17.77 -22.43
CA SER A 237 9.00 -18.68 -23.54
C SER A 237 7.77 -18.77 -24.44
N GLU A 238 7.98 -19.14 -25.69
CA GLU A 238 6.90 -19.51 -26.62
C GLU A 238 6.12 -20.69 -26.01
N VAL A 239 4.89 -20.41 -25.56
CA VAL A 239 4.12 -21.33 -24.72
C VAL A 239 3.34 -22.32 -25.59
N PHE A 240 2.75 -21.84 -26.69
CA PHE A 240 1.99 -22.67 -27.62
C PHE A 240 2.16 -22.24 -29.08
N GLY A 241 2.59 -23.16 -29.95
CA GLY A 241 2.58 -22.98 -31.41
C GLY A 241 1.16 -23.08 -32.01
N SER A 242 1.02 -23.46 -33.30
CA SER A 242 -0.31 -23.51 -33.94
C SER A 242 -1.21 -24.66 -33.46
N ASP A 243 -0.59 -25.72 -32.93
CA ASP A 243 -1.20 -27.04 -32.69
C ASP A 243 -1.46 -27.27 -31.20
N PHE A 244 -2.40 -26.52 -30.62
CA PHE A 244 -2.89 -26.70 -29.25
C PHE A 244 -4.42 -26.77 -29.18
N GLU A 245 -4.96 -27.44 -28.17
CA GLU A 245 -6.38 -27.63 -27.93
C GLU A 245 -6.76 -27.24 -26.49
N ALA A 246 -8.07 -27.20 -26.21
CA ALA A 246 -8.54 -26.98 -24.84
C ALA A 246 -8.10 -28.13 -23.92
N GLY A 247 -7.53 -27.77 -22.77
CA GLY A 247 -6.93 -28.67 -21.79
C GLY A 247 -5.42 -28.86 -21.93
N ASP A 248 -4.80 -28.28 -22.97
CA ASP A 248 -3.35 -28.28 -23.09
C ASP A 248 -2.71 -27.39 -22.02
N ILE A 249 -1.55 -27.83 -21.54
CA ILE A 249 -0.78 -27.18 -20.49
C ILE A 249 0.64 -26.98 -20.99
N ALA A 250 1.21 -25.83 -20.69
CA ALA A 250 2.61 -25.54 -20.93
C ALA A 250 3.25 -24.98 -19.66
N GLU A 251 4.46 -25.46 -19.38
CA GLU A 251 5.27 -25.05 -18.25
C GLU A 251 6.31 -24.03 -18.73
N GLY A 252 6.42 -22.90 -18.04
CA GLY A 252 7.40 -21.85 -18.28
C GLY A 252 7.65 -21.07 -17.00
N CYS A 253 7.70 -19.74 -17.07
CA CYS A 253 7.73 -18.87 -15.89
C CYS A 253 6.46 -18.98 -15.02
N ALA A 254 5.34 -19.39 -15.64
CA ALA A 254 4.12 -19.87 -14.98
C ALA A 254 3.57 -21.08 -15.77
N THR A 255 2.78 -21.93 -15.11
CA THR A 255 2.02 -22.97 -15.78
C THR A 255 0.78 -22.35 -16.42
N ILE A 256 0.71 -22.40 -17.74
CA ILE A 256 -0.42 -21.87 -18.51
C ILE A 256 -1.31 -23.02 -18.98
N THR A 257 -2.60 -22.92 -18.71
CA THR A 257 -3.63 -23.87 -19.16
C THR A 257 -4.54 -23.21 -20.19
N VAL A 258 -4.78 -23.90 -21.31
CA VAL A 258 -5.75 -23.47 -22.33
C VAL A 258 -7.14 -23.93 -21.93
N ASP A 259 -7.98 -23.04 -21.40
CA ASP A 259 -9.35 -23.39 -20.98
C ASP A 259 -10.27 -23.59 -22.18
N SER A 260 -10.14 -22.74 -23.20
CA SER A 260 -10.89 -22.87 -24.45
C SER A 260 -10.21 -22.15 -25.62
N ARG A 261 -10.51 -22.57 -26.85
CA ARG A 261 -9.97 -21.98 -28.08
C ARG A 261 -11.07 -21.83 -29.14
N THR A 262 -11.03 -20.74 -29.89
CA THR A 262 -11.72 -20.56 -31.16
C THR A 262 -10.71 -20.25 -32.27
N SER A 263 -11.16 -19.97 -33.50
CA SER A 263 -10.23 -19.58 -34.55
C SER A 263 -9.43 -18.33 -34.18
N GLY A 264 -10.06 -17.33 -33.56
CA GLY A 264 -9.45 -16.01 -33.32
C GLY A 264 -9.30 -15.62 -31.86
N SER A 265 -9.62 -16.50 -30.93
CA SER A 265 -9.52 -16.22 -29.50
C SER A 265 -9.12 -17.45 -28.70
N VAL A 266 -8.47 -17.23 -27.57
CA VAL A 266 -8.05 -18.25 -26.60
C VAL A 266 -8.41 -17.79 -25.21
N THR A 267 -8.85 -18.70 -24.36
CA THR A 267 -9.04 -18.48 -22.93
C THR A 267 -7.97 -19.22 -22.17
N LEU A 268 -7.25 -18.51 -21.30
CA LEU A 268 -6.11 -19.00 -20.57
C LEU A 268 -6.32 -18.86 -19.07
N SER A 269 -5.75 -19.81 -18.33
CA SER A 269 -5.55 -19.73 -16.88
C SER A 269 -4.06 -19.91 -16.54
N SER A 270 -3.59 -19.30 -15.46
CA SER A 270 -2.22 -19.42 -14.97
C SER A 270 -2.18 -19.79 -13.50
N ASP A 271 -1.17 -20.56 -13.09
CA ASP A 271 -0.90 -20.83 -11.66
C ASP A 271 0.07 -19.81 -11.03
N GLY A 272 0.66 -18.94 -11.86
CA GLY A 272 1.61 -17.91 -11.48
C GLY A 272 1.30 -16.56 -12.15
N PRO A 273 1.95 -15.48 -11.68
CA PRO A 273 1.76 -14.13 -12.18
C PRO A 273 2.27 -13.97 -13.62
N VAL A 274 1.54 -13.20 -14.42
CA VAL A 274 1.84 -12.90 -15.83
C VAL A 274 1.86 -11.39 -16.04
N MET A 275 2.82 -10.89 -16.81
CA MET A 275 2.97 -9.47 -17.19
C MET A 275 2.55 -9.17 -18.62
N ILE A 276 2.85 -10.09 -19.55
CA ILE A 276 2.52 -9.94 -20.96
C ILE A 276 1.90 -11.24 -21.47
N VAL A 277 0.82 -11.10 -22.23
CA VAL A 277 0.31 -12.17 -23.10
C VAL A 277 0.32 -11.66 -24.52
N SER A 278 1.00 -12.35 -25.44
CA SER A 278 0.94 -12.07 -26.87
C SER A 278 0.18 -13.18 -27.58
N VAL A 279 -0.80 -12.82 -28.40
CA VAL A 279 -1.56 -13.77 -29.22
C VAL A 279 -1.40 -13.44 -30.69
N LYS A 280 -0.73 -14.32 -31.42
CA LYS A 280 -0.51 -14.16 -32.84
C LYS A 280 -1.61 -14.81 -33.66
N GLY A 281 -2.13 -14.08 -34.64
CA GLY A 281 -2.97 -14.65 -35.69
C GLY A 281 -2.97 -13.84 -36.97
N GLY A 282 -2.72 -14.52 -38.08
CA GLY A 282 -2.78 -13.91 -39.40
C GLY A 282 -1.55 -13.10 -39.82
N ASN A 283 -1.75 -12.16 -40.74
CA ASN A 283 -0.69 -11.36 -41.35
C ASN A 283 -0.48 -9.98 -40.69
N GLU A 284 -1.26 -9.63 -39.67
CA GLU A 284 -1.21 -8.32 -39.00
C GLU A 284 -0.29 -8.30 -37.78
N GLY A 285 0.44 -9.40 -37.54
CA GLY A 285 1.32 -9.54 -36.39
C GLY A 285 0.59 -10.13 -35.19
N GLU A 286 0.93 -9.64 -34.02
CA GLU A 286 0.48 -10.16 -32.74
C GLU A 286 -0.32 -9.09 -32.00
N GLN A 287 -1.32 -9.53 -31.23
CA GLN A 287 -1.98 -8.66 -30.26
C GLN A 287 -1.31 -8.90 -28.91
N VAL A 288 -0.58 -7.88 -28.44
CA VAL A 288 0.19 -7.91 -27.18
C VAL A 288 -0.62 -7.20 -26.10
N TYR A 289 -0.90 -7.90 -25.01
CA TYR A 289 -1.64 -7.41 -23.86
C TYR A 289 -0.63 -7.21 -22.72
N VAL A 290 -0.38 -5.94 -22.38
CA VAL A 290 0.61 -5.55 -21.37
C VAL A 290 -0.13 -5.12 -20.10
N PHE A 291 0.17 -5.76 -18.98
CA PHE A 291 -0.41 -5.40 -17.69
C PHE A 291 0.48 -4.38 -16.95
N ASP A 292 -0.10 -3.43 -16.21
CA ASP A 292 0.65 -2.46 -15.39
C ASP A 292 1.32 -3.16 -14.19
N GLU A 293 0.69 -4.19 -13.64
CA GLU A 293 1.18 -5.06 -12.56
C GLU A 293 0.97 -6.55 -12.89
N PRO A 294 1.68 -7.49 -12.23
CA PRO A 294 1.50 -8.91 -12.51
C PRO A 294 0.10 -9.42 -12.12
N VAL A 295 -0.51 -10.24 -12.98
CA VAL A 295 -1.87 -10.77 -12.81
C VAL A 295 -1.94 -12.29 -12.85
N ILE A 296 -2.96 -12.88 -12.22
CA ILE A 296 -3.31 -14.30 -12.42
C ILE A 296 -4.36 -14.39 -13.51
N LEU A 297 -4.16 -15.27 -14.49
CA LEU A 297 -5.19 -15.56 -15.47
C LEU A 297 -6.16 -16.58 -14.87
N ASP A 298 -7.44 -16.23 -14.78
CA ASP A 298 -8.51 -17.10 -14.28
C ASP A 298 -9.63 -17.16 -15.32
N GLY A 299 -9.34 -17.85 -16.44
CA GLY A 299 -10.21 -17.85 -17.61
C GLY A 299 -10.24 -16.50 -18.34
N ALA A 300 -9.07 -15.88 -18.52
CA ALA A 300 -8.90 -14.65 -19.29
C ALA A 300 -8.94 -14.95 -20.80
N THR A 301 -9.77 -14.26 -21.57
CA THR A 301 -9.92 -14.45 -23.02
C THR A 301 -9.20 -13.38 -23.81
N PHE A 302 -8.27 -13.81 -24.65
CA PHE A 302 -7.47 -12.98 -25.54
C PHE A 302 -7.86 -13.24 -27.00
N SER A 303 -7.78 -12.21 -27.85
CA SER A 303 -8.04 -12.30 -29.29
C SER A 303 -6.81 -12.02 -30.13
N THR A 304 -6.84 -12.49 -31.39
CA THR A 304 -5.92 -12.06 -32.43
C THR A 304 -6.42 -10.75 -33.06
N PRO A 305 -5.56 -9.93 -33.68
CA PRO A 305 -5.96 -8.63 -34.23
C PRO A 305 -7.13 -8.71 -35.23
N THR A 306 -7.18 -9.79 -36.01
CA THR A 306 -8.15 -9.98 -37.12
C THR A 306 -9.18 -11.07 -36.88
N GLY A 307 -9.15 -11.74 -35.72
CA GLY A 307 -9.95 -12.94 -35.47
C GLY A 307 -9.55 -14.16 -36.33
N GLN A 308 -8.38 -14.11 -36.98
CA GLN A 308 -7.81 -15.25 -37.70
C GLN A 308 -7.23 -16.30 -36.75
N GLY A 309 -7.04 -17.51 -37.30
CA GLY A 309 -6.38 -18.66 -36.67
C GLY A 309 -5.19 -18.26 -35.79
N ILE A 310 -5.24 -18.61 -34.51
CA ILE A 310 -4.08 -18.43 -33.61
C ILE A 310 -2.93 -19.32 -34.10
N SER A 311 -1.76 -18.74 -34.33
CA SER A 311 -0.55 -19.46 -34.75
C SER A 311 0.51 -19.52 -33.67
N ASN A 312 0.49 -18.60 -32.72
CA ASN A 312 1.43 -18.56 -31.60
C ASN A 312 0.80 -17.88 -30.37
N ILE A 313 1.21 -18.30 -29.18
CA ILE A 313 0.94 -17.64 -27.91
C ILE A 313 2.26 -17.55 -27.12
N ASP A 314 2.63 -16.34 -26.75
CA ASP A 314 3.76 -16.06 -25.87
C ASP A 314 3.26 -15.48 -24.56
N VAL A 315 3.88 -15.89 -23.46
CA VAL A 315 3.56 -15.39 -22.11
C VAL A 315 4.87 -15.01 -21.43
N CYS A 316 4.94 -13.77 -20.97
CA CYS A 316 6.06 -13.27 -20.18
C CYS A 316 5.60 -13.00 -18.76
N CYS A 317 6.35 -13.48 -17.80
CA CYS A 317 6.18 -13.20 -16.38
C CYS A 317 7.24 -12.19 -15.95
N ALA A 318 6.99 -11.44 -14.89
CA ALA A 318 8.07 -10.71 -14.24
C ALA A 318 9.10 -11.74 -13.74
N GLU A 319 10.39 -11.53 -13.98
CA GLU A 319 11.43 -12.39 -13.41
C GLU A 319 11.29 -12.29 -11.88
N ASN A 320 10.88 -13.38 -11.23
CA ASN A 320 10.98 -13.47 -9.78
C ASN A 320 12.47 -13.54 -9.50
N GLY A 321 13.11 -12.42 -9.17
CA GLY A 321 14.57 -12.23 -9.05
C GLY A 321 15.27 -13.16 -8.05
N ASP A 322 15.23 -14.46 -8.30
CA ASP A 322 15.75 -15.51 -7.43
C ASP A 322 17.22 -15.84 -7.74
N ASN A 323 17.85 -15.24 -8.77
CA ASN A 323 19.25 -15.53 -9.10
C ASN A 323 20.18 -14.36 -9.46
N GLY A 324 19.72 -13.11 -9.37
CA GLY A 324 20.63 -11.96 -9.49
C GLY A 324 19.99 -10.75 -8.88
N ASN A 325 20.50 -10.31 -7.71
CA ASN A 325 20.15 -9.07 -7.00
C ASN A 325 18.74 -8.55 -7.34
N GLY A 326 17.74 -9.42 -7.19
CA GLY A 326 16.39 -9.08 -7.58
C GLY A 326 16.05 -7.80 -6.87
N HIS A 327 15.53 -6.82 -7.62
CA HIS A 327 14.84 -5.67 -7.05
C HIS A 327 13.87 -6.23 -6.03
N ASP A 328 14.30 -6.28 -4.78
CA ASP A 328 13.39 -6.32 -3.71
C ASP A 328 12.73 -4.96 -3.81
N ASN A 329 11.44 -4.95 -4.10
CA ASN A 329 10.63 -3.76 -3.95
C ASN A 329 10.51 -3.43 -2.43
N ARG A 330 11.62 -3.47 -1.71
CA ARG A 330 11.81 -3.27 -0.29
C ARG A 330 12.74 -2.08 -0.19
N GLY A 331 12.27 -0.99 0.37
CA GLY A 331 13.00 0.27 0.19
C GLY A 331 12.95 0.76 -1.25
N ASP A 332 11.99 0.32 -2.07
CA ASP A 332 11.76 0.93 -3.39
C ASP A 332 11.18 2.34 -3.28
N ASN A 333 10.84 2.74 -2.05
CA ASN A 333 10.27 4.03 -1.73
C ASN A 333 8.93 4.27 -2.45
N VAL A 334 8.18 3.21 -2.79
CA VAL A 334 6.88 3.27 -3.48
C VAL A 334 5.80 2.57 -2.67
N TYR A 335 4.67 3.26 -2.46
CA TYR A 335 3.58 2.67 -1.67
C TYR A 335 3.03 1.36 -2.27
N GLN A 336 2.90 0.34 -1.41
CA GLN A 336 2.29 -0.96 -1.71
C GLN A 336 1.05 -1.20 -0.84
N GLU A 337 0.02 -1.89 -1.37
CA GLU A 337 -1.28 -2.02 -0.65
C GLU A 337 -1.15 -2.73 0.71
N TYR A 338 -0.13 -3.56 0.91
CA TYR A 338 0.12 -4.25 2.16
C TYR A 338 0.88 -3.42 3.20
N GLU A 339 1.45 -2.28 2.82
CA GLU A 339 2.24 -1.47 3.73
C GLU A 339 1.38 -0.83 4.82
N PRO A 340 1.92 -0.76 6.06
CA PRO A 340 1.22 -0.16 7.17
C PRO A 340 0.96 1.33 6.93
N ILE A 341 -0.32 1.72 6.93
CA ILE A 341 -0.74 3.11 6.87
C ILE A 341 -0.77 3.68 8.30
N ILE A 342 0.08 4.66 8.58
CA ILE A 342 0.12 5.40 9.84
C ILE A 342 -1.10 6.34 9.94
N VAL A 343 -1.34 7.15 8.90
CA VAL A 343 -2.49 8.06 8.85
C VAL A 343 -2.98 8.23 7.43
N GLN A 344 -4.29 8.18 7.22
CA GLN A 344 -4.90 8.42 5.90
C GLN A 344 -6.19 9.24 6.00
N GLY A 345 -6.49 10.00 4.95
CA GLY A 345 -7.76 10.70 4.83
C GLY A 345 -7.77 11.77 3.75
N SER A 346 -8.53 12.84 4.00
CA SER A 346 -8.34 14.08 3.23
C SER A 346 -6.99 14.68 3.56
N LEU A 347 -6.35 15.34 2.61
CA LEU A 347 -5.07 16.03 2.79
C LEU A 347 -5.07 16.93 4.05
N LYS A 348 -6.14 17.72 4.26
CA LYS A 348 -6.32 18.54 5.47
C LYS A 348 -6.20 17.76 6.78
N LYS A 349 -6.75 16.55 6.82
CA LYS A 349 -6.80 15.73 8.04
C LYS A 349 -5.42 15.14 8.33
N VAL A 350 -4.72 14.72 7.29
CA VAL A 350 -3.37 14.16 7.39
C VAL A 350 -2.39 15.25 7.82
N LEU A 351 -2.36 16.39 7.13
CA LEU A 351 -1.51 17.53 7.50
C LEU A 351 -1.80 18.02 8.93
N HIS A 352 -3.07 18.14 9.33
CA HIS A 352 -3.43 18.52 10.71
C HIS A 352 -2.99 17.48 11.76
N ARG A 353 -2.81 16.21 11.38
CA ARG A 353 -2.25 15.18 12.25
C ARG A 353 -0.74 15.32 12.34
N LEU A 354 -0.06 15.53 11.22
CA LEU A 354 1.37 15.78 11.17
C LEU A 354 1.77 17.07 11.91
N GLU A 355 1.02 18.16 11.77
CA GLU A 355 1.22 19.40 12.57
C GLU A 355 1.14 19.18 14.09
N LYS A 356 0.51 18.09 14.53
CA LYS A 356 0.41 17.71 15.95
C LYS A 356 1.50 16.73 16.39
N GLY A 357 2.26 16.19 15.45
CA GLY A 357 3.11 15.03 15.66
C GLY A 357 2.32 13.73 15.50
N VAL A 358 2.92 12.81 14.76
CA VAL A 358 2.49 11.43 14.61
C VAL A 358 3.64 10.55 15.08
N HIS A 359 3.40 9.78 16.13
CA HIS A 359 4.40 8.85 16.63
C HIS A 359 4.68 7.77 15.59
N ILE A 360 5.96 7.55 15.35
CA ILE A 360 6.48 6.47 14.53
C ILE A 360 6.75 5.33 15.52
N SER A 361 5.88 4.33 15.55
CA SER A 361 6.15 3.14 16.34
C SER A 361 7.38 2.45 15.75
N GLY A 362 8.33 2.08 16.61
CA GLY A 362 9.51 1.31 16.19
C GLY A 362 9.24 -0.10 15.74
N ASP A 363 7.96 -0.40 15.67
CA ASP A 363 7.45 -1.57 15.05
C ASP A 363 6.29 -1.19 14.11
N PRO A 364 6.51 -1.14 12.79
CA PRO A 364 5.42 -1.10 11.82
C PRO A 364 4.66 -2.43 11.77
N TYR A 365 5.00 -3.46 12.59
CA TYR A 365 4.08 -4.53 12.96
C TYR A 365 2.91 -3.95 13.77
N VAL A 366 2.06 -3.17 13.10
CA VAL A 366 0.60 -3.31 13.22
C VAL A 366 0.31 -4.75 12.85
N ALA A 367 0.63 -5.66 13.77
CA ALA A 367 0.82 -7.10 13.63
C ALA A 367 0.52 -7.56 12.20
N GLY A 368 1.52 -7.91 11.39
CA GLY A 368 1.24 -8.59 10.12
C GLY A 368 0.20 -9.71 10.33
N PRO A 369 -0.51 -10.18 9.29
CA PRO A 369 -1.51 -11.25 9.45
C PRO A 369 -0.97 -12.51 10.17
N PHE A 370 0.35 -12.60 10.39
CA PHE A 370 1.05 -13.71 11.03
C PHE A 370 2.06 -13.34 12.12
N ASP A 371 2.05 -12.11 12.65
CA ASP A 371 3.00 -11.76 13.71
C ASP A 371 2.64 -12.47 15.05
N ARG A 372 3.66 -13.08 15.68
CA ARG A 372 3.57 -13.89 16.89
C ARG A 372 3.39 -13.03 18.17
N ASP A 373 3.68 -11.74 18.11
CA ASP A 373 3.73 -10.87 19.29
C ASP A 373 2.52 -9.91 19.43
N GLY A 374 1.72 -9.76 18.37
CA GLY A 374 0.40 -9.12 18.44
C GLY A 374 -0.63 -9.99 19.17
N ILE A 375 -1.42 -9.41 20.08
CA ILE A 375 -2.55 -10.11 20.71
C ILE A 375 -3.71 -10.17 19.70
N HIS A 376 -3.80 -11.29 18.98
CA HIS A 376 -4.92 -11.53 18.06
C HIS A 376 -6.10 -12.15 18.81
N TYR A 377 -7.26 -11.50 18.73
CA TYR A 377 -8.51 -12.06 19.23
C TYR A 377 -9.20 -12.80 18.09
N TYR A 378 -9.05 -14.11 18.11
CA TYR A 378 -9.75 -14.99 17.19
C TYR A 378 -11.10 -15.39 17.78
N GLY A 379 -12.13 -15.35 16.95
CA GLY A 379 -13.39 -15.96 17.32
C GLY A 379 -13.23 -17.47 17.38
N TYR A 380 -13.04 -18.03 18.57
CA TYR A 380 -13.14 -19.47 18.81
C TYR A 380 -14.54 -19.89 19.28
N PRO A 381 -15.18 -20.85 18.59
CA PRO A 381 -16.35 -21.53 19.10
C PRO A 381 -16.16 -21.98 20.56
N ARG A 382 -17.15 -21.76 21.43
CA ARG A 382 -17.22 -22.41 22.75
C ARG A 382 -17.45 -23.91 22.58
N VAL A 383 -16.46 -24.64 22.09
CA VAL A 383 -16.50 -26.10 22.16
C VAL A 383 -16.16 -26.47 23.58
N ASN A 384 -17.18 -26.92 24.31
CA ASN A 384 -17.06 -27.41 25.67
C ASN A 384 -16.35 -28.78 25.65
N THR A 385 -15.04 -28.79 25.37
CA THR A 385 -14.21 -30.01 25.41
C THR A 385 -13.54 -30.08 26.77
N SER A 386 -14.04 -30.97 27.63
CA SER A 386 -13.46 -31.26 28.94
C SER A 386 -12.11 -31.99 28.91
N ASP A 387 -11.52 -32.19 27.73
CA ASP A 387 -10.32 -32.99 27.54
C ASP A 387 -9.19 -32.12 26.97
N CYS A 388 -8.31 -31.66 27.86
CA CYS A 388 -7.19 -30.76 27.58
C CYS A 388 -6.01 -31.48 26.90
N GLU A 389 -6.10 -31.71 25.60
CA GLU A 389 -4.90 -31.78 24.74
C GLU A 389 -4.86 -30.51 23.90
N VAL A 390 -4.08 -29.52 24.35
CA VAL A 390 -3.86 -28.27 23.63
C VAL A 390 -2.94 -28.59 22.46
N ALA A 391 -3.42 -28.40 21.22
CA ALA A 391 -2.58 -28.53 20.03
C ALA A 391 -1.40 -27.54 20.13
N SER A 392 -0.27 -27.82 19.49
CA SER A 392 0.84 -26.84 19.45
C SER A 392 0.37 -25.56 18.76
N ALA A 393 0.90 -24.40 19.17
CA ALA A 393 0.58 -23.10 18.55
C ALA A 393 0.70 -23.10 17.02
N ASP A 394 1.55 -23.97 16.45
CA ASP A 394 1.76 -24.14 15.01
C ASP A 394 0.60 -24.83 14.25
N GLU A 395 -0.43 -25.34 14.94
CA GLU A 395 -1.59 -26.04 14.34
C GLU A 395 -2.90 -25.22 14.40
N TYR A 396 -2.88 -24.04 15.04
CA TYR A 396 -4.06 -23.19 15.21
C TYR A 396 -4.24 -22.22 14.03
N VAL A 397 -5.09 -22.61 13.07
CA VAL A 397 -5.54 -21.71 11.99
C VAL A 397 -6.68 -20.82 12.52
N PRO A 398 -6.52 -19.48 12.53
CA PRO A 398 -7.55 -18.59 13.05
C PRO A 398 -8.83 -18.63 12.21
N GLN A 399 -9.98 -18.78 12.87
CA GLN A 399 -11.28 -18.87 12.20
C GLN A 399 -11.92 -17.49 12.01
N TRP A 400 -12.64 -17.34 10.90
CA TRP A 400 -13.48 -16.16 10.67
C TRP A 400 -14.70 -16.19 11.59
N ILE A 401 -15.11 -15.02 12.11
CA ILE A 401 -16.46 -14.88 12.66
C ILE A 401 -17.41 -14.83 11.47
N THR A 402 -18.08 -15.94 11.23
CA THR A 402 -19.07 -16.13 10.18
C THR A 402 -20.45 -16.24 10.80
N VAL A 403 -21.46 -16.37 9.96
CA VAL A 403 -22.82 -16.61 10.45
C VAL A 403 -22.93 -17.96 11.17
N GLU A 404 -22.10 -18.93 10.82
CA GLU A 404 -22.18 -20.28 11.37
C GLU A 404 -21.73 -20.35 12.83
N ASN A 405 -20.86 -19.42 13.26
CA ASN A 405 -20.30 -19.39 14.60
C ASN A 405 -20.60 -18.09 15.40
N ILE A 406 -21.27 -17.10 14.81
CA ILE A 406 -21.51 -15.80 15.49
C ILE A 406 -22.22 -15.94 16.85
N GLU A 407 -23.15 -16.90 16.99
CA GLU A 407 -23.88 -17.14 18.24
C GLU A 407 -22.96 -17.50 19.42
N GLU A 408 -21.74 -17.95 19.14
CA GLU A 408 -20.75 -18.33 20.15
C GLU A 408 -20.01 -17.12 20.75
N PHE A 409 -20.17 -15.92 20.15
CA PHE A 409 -19.47 -14.68 20.52
C PHE A 409 -20.39 -13.54 20.97
N VAL A 410 -21.72 -13.73 20.98
CA VAL A 410 -22.66 -12.69 21.41
C VAL A 410 -22.95 -12.84 22.90
N ASP A 411 -22.59 -11.84 23.71
CA ASP A 411 -22.98 -11.80 25.13
C ASP A 411 -24.23 -10.92 25.32
N GLY A 412 -25.26 -11.48 25.96
CA GLY A 412 -26.45 -10.73 26.35
C GLY A 412 -27.44 -10.38 25.23
N LYS A 413 -28.73 -10.41 25.61
CA LYS A 413 -29.96 -10.30 24.79
C LYS A 413 -30.00 -11.23 23.58
N LYS A 414 -30.91 -12.21 23.68
CA LYS A 414 -31.42 -13.06 22.59
C LYS A 414 -31.21 -12.35 21.25
N VAL A 415 -30.27 -12.85 20.45
CA VAL A 415 -30.34 -12.70 19.01
C VAL A 415 -31.71 -13.29 18.68
N GLU A 416 -32.73 -12.43 18.49
CA GLU A 416 -34.05 -12.91 18.12
C GLU A 416 -33.82 -13.60 16.79
N LYS A 417 -34.02 -14.91 16.79
CA LYS A 417 -33.97 -15.76 15.61
C LYS A 417 -35.09 -15.29 14.67
N ILE A 418 -34.80 -14.26 13.89
CA ILE A 418 -35.58 -13.78 12.75
C ILE A 418 -34.80 -14.38 11.59
N VAL A 419 -35.00 -15.63 11.18
CA VAL A 419 -36.08 -16.11 10.30
C VAL A 419 -36.11 -17.65 10.33
N ASP A 420 -37.30 -18.27 10.40
CA ASP A 420 -37.52 -19.65 9.96
C ASP A 420 -37.40 -19.69 8.42
N SER A 421 -36.21 -19.98 7.89
CA SER A 421 -36.01 -20.26 6.46
C SER A 421 -35.52 -21.69 6.31
N GLU A 422 -36.42 -22.62 6.01
CA GLU A 422 -36.09 -24.02 5.69
C GLU A 422 -35.41 -24.19 4.31
N ASN A 423 -35.05 -23.09 3.62
CA ASN A 423 -34.32 -23.12 2.35
C ASN A 423 -32.93 -22.49 2.52
N VAL A 424 -31.92 -23.35 2.54
CA VAL A 424 -30.49 -23.05 2.81
C VAL A 424 -29.72 -22.70 1.54
N ASP A 425 -30.38 -22.60 0.38
CA ASP A 425 -29.71 -22.39 -0.91
C ASP A 425 -29.37 -20.92 -1.23
N ASP A 426 -29.65 -19.99 -0.32
CA ASP A 426 -29.39 -18.55 -0.47
C ASP A 426 -28.49 -18.04 0.67
N LEU A 427 -27.21 -18.45 0.66
CA LEU A 427 -26.16 -18.02 1.63
C LEU A 427 -25.97 -16.49 1.73
N GLY A 428 -26.63 -15.71 0.87
CA GLY A 428 -26.50 -14.27 0.79
C GLY A 428 -27.32 -13.46 1.80
N ASP A 429 -28.12 -14.07 2.69
CA ASP A 429 -29.08 -13.38 3.58
C ASP A 429 -28.76 -13.49 5.09
N CYS A 430 -27.64 -14.11 5.44
CA CYS A 430 -27.44 -14.65 6.78
C CYS A 430 -26.70 -13.71 7.77
N ILE A 431 -26.12 -12.57 7.32
CA ILE A 431 -25.59 -11.51 8.22
C ILE A 431 -26.69 -10.59 8.78
N SER A 432 -27.95 -10.99 8.67
CA SER A 432 -29.08 -10.34 9.34
C SER A 432 -28.96 -10.29 10.88
N HIS A 433 -27.98 -10.98 11.47
CA HIS A 433 -27.77 -11.11 12.92
C HIS A 433 -26.79 -10.07 13.52
N LEU A 434 -25.96 -9.41 12.70
CA LEU A 434 -25.22 -8.21 13.13
C LEU A 434 -26.15 -7.01 12.94
N GLY A 435 -26.88 -6.65 13.99
CA GLY A 435 -27.76 -5.48 14.02
C GLY A 435 -27.12 -4.30 14.75
N ASP A 436 -27.73 -3.13 14.59
CA ASP A 436 -27.39 -1.95 15.39
C ASP A 436 -27.56 -2.26 16.88
N GLY A 437 -26.52 -2.01 17.67
CA GLY A 437 -26.48 -2.24 19.12
C GLY A 437 -26.12 -3.68 19.55
N VAL A 438 -25.70 -4.54 18.62
CA VAL A 438 -25.13 -5.86 18.98
C VAL A 438 -23.77 -5.67 19.64
N GLU A 439 -23.54 -6.36 20.75
CA GLU A 439 -22.25 -6.42 21.44
C GLU A 439 -21.64 -7.81 21.21
N LEU A 440 -20.47 -7.84 20.59
CA LEU A 440 -19.68 -9.05 20.33
C LEU A 440 -18.60 -9.14 21.40
N CYS A 441 -18.66 -10.09 22.33
CA CYS A 441 -17.64 -10.31 23.34
C CYS A 441 -16.91 -11.61 23.06
N ILE A 442 -15.63 -11.49 22.72
CA ILE A 442 -14.71 -12.59 22.45
C ILE A 442 -13.91 -12.82 23.73
N ASP A 443 -14.12 -13.99 24.34
CA ASP A 443 -13.36 -14.41 25.52
C ASP A 443 -11.86 -14.41 25.18
N GLY A 444 -11.03 -13.82 26.04
CA GLY A 444 -9.58 -13.71 25.84
C GLY A 444 -8.85 -15.06 26.02
N VAL A 445 -9.10 -16.02 25.14
CA VAL A 445 -8.44 -17.33 25.13
C VAL A 445 -7.21 -17.31 24.22
N GLY A 446 -6.11 -16.76 24.74
CA GLY A 446 -4.81 -16.80 24.10
C GLY A 446 -3.69 -16.62 25.12
N HIS A 447 -2.51 -17.17 24.82
CA HIS A 447 -1.29 -16.92 25.57
C HIS A 447 -0.55 -15.76 24.91
N VAL A 448 -0.19 -14.73 25.69
CA VAL A 448 0.77 -13.71 25.26
C VAL A 448 2.08 -14.43 24.92
N ALA A 449 2.73 -14.03 23.84
CA ALA A 449 3.98 -14.60 23.35
C ALA A 449 4.93 -14.99 24.50
N MET A 450 5.32 -16.26 24.50
CA MET A 450 6.35 -16.90 25.33
C MET A 450 6.49 -16.40 26.79
N ASN A 451 5.80 -17.08 27.72
CA ASN A 451 6.14 -17.28 29.15
C ASN A 451 5.24 -16.68 30.24
N GLU A 452 4.09 -16.08 29.92
CA GLU A 452 3.12 -15.68 30.97
C GLU A 452 1.76 -16.36 30.81
N ASP A 453 1.37 -17.18 31.79
CA ASP A 453 0.04 -17.82 31.91
C ASP A 453 -1.09 -16.82 32.21
N LYS A 454 -0.97 -15.56 31.78
CA LYS A 454 -2.00 -14.56 32.02
C LYS A 454 -3.07 -14.66 30.93
N PRO A 455 -4.34 -14.89 31.28
CA PRO A 455 -5.43 -14.82 30.32
C PRO A 455 -5.52 -13.41 29.77
N LEU A 456 -5.80 -13.30 28.47
CA LEU A 456 -6.02 -12.02 27.81
C LEU A 456 -7.34 -11.39 28.32
N PRO A 457 -7.44 -10.05 28.36
CA PRO A 457 -8.70 -9.39 28.69
C PRO A 457 -9.76 -9.68 27.61
N ASP A 458 -11.03 -9.86 27.97
CA ASP A 458 -12.08 -10.10 26.97
C ASP A 458 -12.22 -8.90 26.02
N LEU A 459 -12.37 -9.17 24.72
CA LEU A 459 -12.61 -8.14 23.70
C LEU A 459 -14.11 -8.01 23.45
N CYS A 460 -14.71 -6.89 23.85
CA CYS A 460 -16.10 -6.55 23.61
C CYS A 460 -16.23 -5.40 22.60
N ILE A 461 -16.94 -5.65 21.51
CA ILE A 461 -17.16 -4.73 20.39
C ILE A 461 -18.66 -4.46 20.22
N GLU A 462 -19.07 -3.22 20.48
CA GLU A 462 -20.42 -2.73 20.20
C GLU A 462 -20.52 -2.29 18.74
N VAL A 463 -21.32 -3.01 17.95
CA VAL A 463 -21.70 -2.61 16.59
C VAL A 463 -22.75 -1.52 16.67
N THR A 464 -22.29 -0.26 16.70
CA THR A 464 -23.18 0.90 16.86
C THR A 464 -24.11 1.14 15.68
N LYS A 465 -23.68 0.78 14.45
CA LYS A 465 -24.49 0.99 13.25
C LYS A 465 -24.02 0.13 12.08
N ILE A 466 -24.94 -0.57 11.42
CA ILE A 466 -24.68 -1.31 10.21
C ILE A 466 -24.70 -0.38 9.00
N ILE A 467 -23.72 -0.55 8.12
CA ILE A 467 -23.65 0.17 6.86
C ILE A 467 -24.14 -0.77 5.76
N THR A 468 -25.24 -0.40 5.12
CA THR A 468 -25.87 -1.23 4.08
C THR A 468 -25.57 -0.71 2.67
N GLY A 469 -25.35 -1.62 1.73
CA GLY A 469 -25.27 -1.32 0.30
C GLY A 469 -26.64 -1.06 -0.35
N LYS A 470 -26.67 -0.87 -1.67
CA LYS A 470 -27.90 -0.53 -2.44
C LYS A 470 -29.06 -1.52 -2.30
N LYS A 471 -28.78 -2.79 -1.95
CA LYS A 471 -29.78 -3.85 -1.75
C LYS A 471 -30.12 -4.09 -0.27
N GLY A 472 -29.75 -3.17 0.63
CA GLY A 472 -29.96 -3.34 2.07
C GLY A 472 -29.02 -4.34 2.75
N LYS A 473 -28.15 -5.01 1.99
CA LYS A 473 -27.18 -5.97 2.53
C LYS A 473 -26.04 -5.27 3.27
N PRO A 474 -25.55 -5.80 4.40
CA PRO A 474 -24.51 -5.16 5.19
C PRO A 474 -23.15 -5.24 4.49
N VAL A 475 -22.48 -4.11 4.32
CA VAL A 475 -21.19 -3.95 3.63
C VAL A 475 -20.11 -3.37 4.56
N GLY A 476 -20.38 -3.37 5.87
CA GLY A 476 -19.53 -2.80 6.90
C GLY A 476 -20.35 -2.32 8.10
N PHE A 477 -19.67 -1.74 9.07
CA PHE A 477 -20.29 -1.29 10.31
C PHE A 477 -19.46 -0.22 11.04
N GLU A 478 -20.13 0.64 11.80
CA GLU A 478 -19.56 1.53 12.81
C GLU A 478 -19.49 0.77 14.13
N TRP A 479 -18.36 0.85 14.83
CA TRP A 479 -18.10 0.06 16.04
C TRP A 479 -17.54 0.91 17.18
N LYS A 480 -17.66 0.40 18.41
CA LYS A 480 -16.89 0.80 19.59
C LYS A 480 -16.32 -0.43 20.29
N SER A 481 -15.22 -0.30 21.00
CA SER A 481 -14.55 -1.41 21.67
C SER A 481 -14.08 -1.05 23.08
N ASN A 482 -14.10 -2.03 23.99
CA ASN A 482 -13.51 -1.94 25.33
C ASN A 482 -11.98 -2.03 25.32
N LEU A 483 -11.36 -2.51 24.23
CA LEU A 483 -9.92 -2.56 23.99
C LEU A 483 -9.54 -1.76 22.74
N PRO A 484 -8.32 -1.20 22.65
CA PRO A 484 -7.86 -0.50 21.45
C PRO A 484 -7.77 -1.48 20.27
N ILE A 485 -8.46 -1.20 19.17
CA ILE A 485 -8.38 -2.01 17.95
C ILE A 485 -7.33 -1.42 17.02
N CYS A 486 -6.44 -2.28 16.52
CA CYS A 486 -5.40 -1.96 15.54
C CYS A 486 -5.86 -2.28 14.11
N ARG A 487 -6.72 -3.28 13.95
CA ARG A 487 -7.24 -3.66 12.64
C ARG A 487 -8.57 -4.40 12.70
N ILE A 488 -9.34 -4.29 11.63
CA ILE A 488 -10.52 -5.10 11.36
C ILE A 488 -10.45 -5.58 9.91
N GLU A 489 -10.40 -6.90 9.72
CA GLU A 489 -10.52 -7.48 8.39
C GLU A 489 -11.97 -7.81 8.10
N ILE A 490 -12.45 -7.43 6.92
CA ILE A 490 -13.79 -7.79 6.45
C ILE A 490 -13.66 -8.61 5.17
N ALA A 491 -14.08 -9.88 5.24
CA ALA A 491 -14.24 -10.73 4.08
C ALA A 491 -15.54 -10.38 3.33
N SER A 492 -15.53 -10.54 2.02
CA SER A 492 -16.69 -10.42 1.15
C SER A 492 -16.54 -11.38 -0.04
N GLY A 493 -16.99 -12.62 0.15
CA GLY A 493 -16.74 -13.70 -0.81
C GLY A 493 -15.27 -14.13 -0.75
N ASN A 494 -14.59 -14.09 -1.89
CA ASN A 494 -13.17 -14.46 -2.03
C ASN A 494 -12.20 -13.27 -1.82
N ARG A 495 -12.71 -12.08 -1.50
CA ARG A 495 -11.87 -10.90 -1.22
C ARG A 495 -11.92 -10.54 0.25
N THR A 496 -10.82 -10.05 0.78
CA THR A 496 -10.71 -9.48 2.12
C THR A 496 -10.31 -8.01 2.01
N LYS A 497 -10.74 -7.19 2.95
CA LYS A 497 -10.22 -5.83 3.13
C LYS A 497 -9.75 -5.65 4.55
N LEU A 498 -8.47 -5.32 4.69
CA LEU A 498 -7.90 -4.86 5.95
C LEU A 498 -8.33 -3.41 6.19
N ASN A 499 -8.94 -3.14 7.34
CA ASN A 499 -9.22 -1.79 7.83
C ASN A 499 -8.28 -1.55 9.00
N VAL A 500 -7.25 -0.72 8.80
CA VAL A 500 -6.27 -0.39 9.84
C VAL A 500 -6.78 0.75 10.72
N PHE A 501 -6.52 0.66 12.00
CA PHE A 501 -6.89 1.62 13.03
C PHE A 501 -5.71 1.90 13.93
N ASP A 502 -5.54 3.17 14.29
CA ASP A 502 -4.53 3.60 15.25
C ASP A 502 -5.14 3.55 16.66
N ARG A 503 -4.97 2.41 17.34
CA ARG A 503 -5.47 2.11 18.71
C ARG A 503 -6.90 2.56 18.97
N ALA A 504 -7.74 2.52 17.94
CA ALA A 504 -9.02 3.18 18.00
C ALA A 504 -9.96 2.39 18.92
N ARG A 505 -10.74 3.11 19.73
CA ARG A 505 -11.82 2.51 20.53
C ARG A 505 -13.19 2.66 19.87
N LYS A 506 -13.20 3.25 18.68
CA LYS A 506 -14.37 3.38 17.81
C LYS A 506 -13.90 3.63 16.39
N GLY A 507 -14.68 3.17 15.42
CA GLY A 507 -14.31 3.36 14.03
C GLY A 507 -15.40 2.91 13.08
N THR A 508 -15.02 2.78 11.82
CA THR A 508 -15.87 2.25 10.77
C THR A 508 -15.04 1.29 9.94
N ALA A 509 -15.49 0.05 9.82
CA ALA A 509 -14.87 -0.95 8.97
C ALA A 509 -15.79 -1.26 7.79
N LEU A 510 -15.24 -1.34 6.58
CA LEU A 510 -16.00 -1.56 5.35
C LEU A 510 -15.44 -2.75 4.56
N ALA A 511 -16.32 -3.51 3.92
CA ALA A 511 -15.99 -4.60 3.00
C ALA A 511 -15.30 -4.07 1.72
N PRO A 512 -14.48 -4.86 1.00
CA PRO A 512 -13.82 -4.41 -0.23
C PRO A 512 -14.80 -3.91 -1.30
N PHE A 513 -14.32 -3.02 -2.16
CA PHE A 513 -14.99 -2.75 -3.44
C PHE A 513 -14.67 -3.88 -4.42
N TYR A 514 -15.60 -4.15 -5.33
CA TYR A 514 -15.31 -4.94 -6.52
C TYR A 514 -15.08 -4.00 -7.69
N ASP A 515 -13.95 -4.20 -8.36
CA ASP A 515 -13.54 -3.46 -9.55
C ASP A 515 -13.91 -4.20 -10.85
N ASP A 516 -14.67 -5.30 -10.73
CA ASP A 516 -15.13 -6.05 -11.90
C ASP A 516 -15.96 -5.16 -12.83
N THR A 517 -15.68 -5.25 -14.13
CA THR A 517 -16.23 -4.45 -15.24
C THR A 517 -17.72 -4.66 -15.53
N GLY A 518 -18.47 -5.31 -14.63
CA GLY A 518 -19.90 -5.55 -14.76
C GLY A 518 -20.80 -4.50 -14.07
N ASP A 519 -22.11 -4.78 -14.01
CA ASP A 519 -23.13 -3.94 -13.35
C ASP A 519 -22.88 -3.62 -11.86
N ASN A 520 -21.86 -4.24 -11.27
CA ASN A 520 -21.46 -4.09 -9.87
C ASN A 520 -20.19 -3.24 -9.66
N HIS A 521 -19.60 -2.66 -10.70
CA HIS A 521 -18.41 -1.81 -10.56
C HIS A 521 -18.63 -0.71 -9.52
N GLY A 522 -17.68 -0.57 -8.60
CA GLY A 522 -17.72 0.43 -7.52
C GLY A 522 -18.78 0.17 -6.45
N ARG A 523 -19.34 -1.05 -6.37
CA ARG A 523 -20.22 -1.46 -5.27
C ARG A 523 -19.45 -2.35 -4.29
N ARG A 524 -19.64 -2.11 -2.99
CA ARG A 524 -19.20 -3.05 -1.96
C ARG A 524 -20.13 -4.25 -1.96
N ARG A 525 -19.56 -5.45 -1.92
CA ARG A 525 -20.34 -6.68 -1.72
C ARG A 525 -20.69 -6.86 -0.25
N PRO A 526 -21.71 -7.66 0.07
CA PRO A 526 -22.06 -7.97 1.44
C PRO A 526 -20.86 -8.58 2.15
N MET A 527 -20.63 -8.19 3.41
CA MET A 527 -19.62 -8.87 4.22
C MET A 527 -19.96 -10.37 4.33
N THR A 528 -18.96 -11.23 4.53
CA THR A 528 -19.11 -12.68 4.73
C THR A 528 -18.36 -13.17 5.98
N GLY A 529 -17.42 -12.37 6.49
CA GLY A 529 -16.72 -12.65 7.74
C GLY A 529 -16.01 -11.42 8.26
N VAL A 530 -15.73 -11.40 9.57
CA VAL A 530 -14.99 -10.33 10.25
C VAL A 530 -13.90 -10.93 11.15
N ARG A 531 -12.73 -10.27 11.20
CA ARG A 531 -11.66 -10.54 12.18
C ARG A 531 -11.20 -9.25 12.83
N PHE A 532 -10.80 -9.33 14.11
CA PHE A 532 -10.37 -8.18 14.91
C PHE A 532 -8.94 -8.38 15.40
N GLY A 533 -8.09 -7.36 15.27
CA GLY A 533 -6.77 -7.28 15.89
C GLY A 533 -6.77 -6.20 16.96
N VAL A 534 -6.40 -6.56 18.18
CA VAL A 534 -6.32 -5.64 19.33
C VAL A 534 -4.87 -5.18 19.48
N CYS A 535 -4.69 -3.90 19.76
CA CYS A 535 -3.37 -3.38 20.08
C CYS A 535 -2.98 -3.84 21.49
N SER A 536 -1.71 -4.17 21.69
CA SER A 536 -1.19 -4.43 23.02
C SER A 536 -1.39 -3.20 23.93
N ASP A 537 -1.59 -3.41 25.23
CA ASP A 537 -1.76 -2.32 26.20
C ASP A 537 -0.49 -1.48 26.41
N HIS A 538 0.58 -1.74 25.66
CA HIS A 538 1.76 -0.86 25.64
C HIS A 538 1.33 0.55 25.24
N ASP A 539 1.64 1.53 26.09
CA ASP A 539 1.43 2.93 25.74
C ASP A 539 2.26 3.23 24.48
N GLU A 540 1.78 4.11 23.59
CA GLU A 540 2.58 4.56 22.43
C GLU A 540 3.95 5.12 22.89
N ASP A 541 4.00 5.57 24.14
CA ASP A 541 5.18 6.00 24.86
C ASP A 541 6.12 4.86 25.31
N ASP A 542 5.86 3.59 25.03
CA ASP A 542 6.76 2.49 25.45
C ASP A 542 7.58 1.91 24.29
N TRP A 543 7.27 2.25 23.04
CA TRP A 543 7.94 1.67 21.87
C TRP A 543 9.17 2.48 21.47
N CYS A 544 10.32 1.82 21.51
CA CYS A 544 11.61 2.37 21.10
C CYS A 544 12.01 1.76 19.77
N ILE A 545 12.34 2.60 18.80
CA ILE A 545 13.08 2.16 17.62
C ILE A 545 14.49 1.85 18.11
N GLU A 546 14.97 0.63 17.90
CA GLU A 546 16.36 0.30 18.24
C GLU A 546 17.33 1.13 17.40
N ASN A 547 18.48 1.48 17.96
CA ASN A 547 19.52 2.18 17.23
C ASN A 547 20.12 1.30 16.13
N SER A 548 20.77 1.93 15.15
CA SER A 548 21.30 1.33 13.92
C SER A 548 20.23 0.74 13.00
N ASN A 549 18.97 1.17 13.13
CA ASN A 549 17.92 0.86 12.16
C ASN A 549 17.67 2.07 11.27
N THR A 550 17.69 1.81 9.96
CA THR A 550 17.08 2.68 8.96
C THR A 550 15.62 2.29 8.82
N GLY A 551 14.72 3.25 8.91
CA GLY A 551 13.31 3.04 8.57
C GLY A 551 12.87 4.06 7.53
N TYR A 552 11.84 3.70 6.78
CA TYR A 552 11.40 4.45 5.62
C TYR A 552 9.92 4.79 5.79
N ILE A 553 9.59 6.05 5.54
CA ILE A 553 8.23 6.58 5.66
C ILE A 553 7.89 7.37 4.40
N GLY A 554 6.81 6.98 3.75
CA GLY A 554 6.26 7.74 2.64
C GLY A 554 5.12 8.65 3.08
N PHE A 555 5.12 9.88 2.59
CA PHE A 555 3.97 10.78 2.54
C PHE A 555 3.49 10.91 1.10
N GLU A 556 2.32 10.36 0.81
CA GLU A 556 1.70 10.46 -0.51
C GLU A 556 0.44 11.30 -0.47
N TRP A 557 0.22 12.12 -1.49
CA TRP A 557 -1.01 12.86 -1.70
C TRP A 557 -1.49 12.74 -3.15
N TRP A 558 -2.80 12.73 -3.37
CA TRP A 558 -3.37 12.68 -4.72
C TRP A 558 -4.74 13.33 -4.81
N ILE A 559 -5.07 13.79 -6.01
CA ILE A 559 -6.36 14.39 -6.34
C ILE A 559 -7.14 13.45 -7.25
N PRO A 560 -8.30 12.92 -6.82
CA PRO A 560 -9.11 12.08 -7.71
C PRO A 560 -9.51 12.83 -9.00
N ARG A 561 -9.38 12.16 -10.15
CA ARG A 561 -9.64 12.76 -11.49
C ARG A 561 -11.02 13.42 -11.63
N HIS A 562 -12.01 12.95 -10.86
CA HIS A 562 -13.40 13.39 -10.94
C HIS A 562 -13.76 14.57 -10.01
N VAL A 563 -12.84 15.07 -9.17
CA VAL A 563 -13.16 16.17 -8.25
C VAL A 563 -13.15 17.54 -8.96
N GLY A 564 -14.12 18.39 -8.60
CA GLY A 564 -14.33 19.70 -9.21
C GLY A 564 -13.36 20.80 -8.77
N LEU A 565 -12.06 20.57 -8.88
CA LEU A 565 -11.03 21.59 -8.67
C LEU A 565 -10.94 22.47 -9.92
N LYS A 566 -11.65 23.61 -9.89
CA LYS A 566 -11.76 24.55 -11.03
C LYS A 566 -10.58 25.50 -11.16
N GLU A 567 -9.88 25.75 -10.06
CA GLU A 567 -8.73 26.65 -9.98
C GLU A 567 -7.49 25.83 -9.67
N LYS A 568 -6.31 26.34 -10.06
CA LYS A 568 -5.03 25.72 -9.75
C LYS A 568 -4.82 25.73 -8.22
N GLY A 569 -4.58 24.56 -7.63
CA GLY A 569 -4.26 24.43 -6.20
C GLY A 569 -2.77 24.59 -5.92
N SER A 570 -2.43 24.77 -4.64
CA SER A 570 -1.05 24.68 -4.15
C SER A 570 -1.00 24.01 -2.77
N ILE A 571 0.10 23.31 -2.51
CA ILE A 571 0.47 22.75 -1.22
C ILE A 571 1.95 23.07 -0.97
N GLN A 572 2.24 23.48 0.25
CA GLN A 572 3.57 23.66 0.80
C GLN A 572 3.61 23.02 2.19
N ALA A 573 4.65 22.27 2.50
CA ALA A 573 4.92 21.73 3.82
C ALA A 573 6.39 21.30 3.93
N ASN A 574 6.94 21.38 5.13
CA ASN A 574 8.15 20.67 5.52
C ASN A 574 7.75 19.47 6.38
N LEU A 575 8.54 18.40 6.32
CA LEU A 575 8.39 17.21 7.13
C LEU A 575 9.69 17.01 7.90
N ASP A 576 9.57 16.69 9.19
CA ASP A 576 10.72 16.56 10.09
C ASP A 576 10.45 15.50 11.17
N PHE A 577 11.50 14.99 11.80
CA PHE A 577 11.42 14.03 12.89
C PHE A 577 11.87 14.63 14.21
N VAL A 578 11.05 14.45 15.24
CA VAL A 578 11.44 14.71 16.63
C VAL A 578 11.78 13.38 17.29
N GLY A 579 13.07 13.16 17.55
CA GLY A 579 13.58 12.01 18.29
C GLY A 579 13.69 12.29 19.78
N LYS A 580 13.17 11.38 20.62
CA LYS A 580 13.31 11.43 22.08
C LYS A 580 13.92 10.15 22.60
N SER A 581 14.75 10.26 23.64
CA SER A 581 15.29 9.05 24.25
C SER A 581 14.17 8.21 24.84
N CYS A 582 14.35 6.91 24.74
CA CYS A 582 13.78 5.99 25.71
C CYS A 582 14.55 6.09 27.05
#